data_AF-A0A5K1ARQ0-F1
#
_entry.id   AF-A0A5K1ARQ0-F1
#
_cell.length_a   1.000
_cell.length_b   1.000
_cell.length_c   1.000
_cell.angle_alpha   90.00
_cell.angle_beta   90.00
_cell.angle_gamma   90.00
#
_symmetry.space_group_name_H-M   'P 1'
#
loop_
_entity.id
_entity.type
_entity.pdbx_description
1 polymer ?
#
loop_
_entity_poly.entity_id
_entity_poly.type
_entity_poly.pdbx_seq_one_letter_code
_entity_poly.pdbx_strand_id
1 'polypeptide(L)'
;KEKRLKDLQRTGNCLVKRLQKQQQGGWMDESLFFSLVDMKLVGRVLRMSRVSSDHLEWCQSKLLKVTFRGRKLVRDPSFLLFPS
;
A
#
# COMPACT_ATOMS: atom_id res chain seq x y z
N LYS A 1 -2.48 29.02 -37.15
CA LYS A 1 -1.82 27.73 -36.83
C LYS A 1 -1.65 27.51 -35.32
N GLU A 2 -1.62 28.55 -34.48
CA GLU A 2 -1.46 28.44 -33.01
C GLU A 2 -2.61 27.82 -32.22
N LYS A 3 -3.88 27.99 -32.64
CA LYS A 3 -5.03 27.41 -31.91
C LYS A 3 -4.93 25.89 -31.77
N ARG A 4 -4.56 25.19 -32.85
CA ARG A 4 -4.40 23.73 -32.86
C ARG A 4 -3.26 23.24 -31.95
N LEU A 5 -2.21 24.03 -31.77
CA LEU A 5 -1.08 23.67 -30.91
C LEU A 5 -1.49 23.73 -29.43
N LYS A 6 -2.26 24.77 -29.04
CA LYS A 6 -2.81 24.90 -27.69
C LYS A 6 -3.78 23.78 -27.35
N ASP A 7 -4.61 23.37 -28.31
CA ASP A 7 -5.54 22.24 -28.13
C ASP A 7 -4.81 20.91 -27.94
N LEU A 8 -3.72 20.69 -28.68
CA LEU A 8 -2.89 19.49 -28.54
C LEU A 8 -2.20 19.44 -27.16
N GLN A 9 -1.63 20.56 -26.71
CA GLN A 9 -1.05 20.67 -25.36
C GLN A 9 -2.09 20.43 -24.26
N ARG A 10 -3.30 20.97 -24.42
CA ARG A 10 -4.38 20.80 -23.44
C ARG A 10 -4.81 19.34 -23.34
N THR A 11 -4.93 18.67 -24.47
CA THR A 11 -5.24 17.23 -24.57
C THR A 11 -4.13 16.40 -23.93
N GLY A 12 -2.87 16.71 -24.23
CA GLY A 12 -1.70 16.06 -23.60
C GLY A 12 -1.72 16.19 -22.06
N ASN A 13 -1.95 17.40 -21.54
CA ASN A 13 -2.02 17.62 -20.09
C ASN A 13 -3.18 16.86 -19.43
N CYS A 14 -4.33 16.74 -20.10
CA CYS A 14 -5.45 15.94 -19.60
C CYS A 14 -5.12 14.44 -19.59
N LEU A 15 -4.44 13.93 -20.62
CA LEU A 15 -4.00 12.54 -20.69
C LEU A 15 -2.96 12.21 -19.61
N VAL A 16 -1.97 13.07 -19.40
CA VAL A 16 -0.97 12.92 -18.32
C VAL A 16 -1.64 12.89 -16.95
N LYS A 17 -2.59 13.80 -16.67
CA LYS A 17 -3.35 13.82 -15.42
C LYS A 17 -4.17 12.54 -15.21
N ARG A 18 -4.77 11.98 -16.27
CA ARG A 18 -5.51 10.72 -16.21
C ARG A 18 -4.58 9.54 -15.90
N LEU A 19 -3.43 9.47 -16.56
CA LEU A 19 -2.45 8.40 -16.36
C LEU A 19 -1.86 8.44 -14.94
N GLN A 20 -1.49 9.63 -14.43
CA GLN A 20 -1.03 9.81 -13.05
C GLN A 20 -2.08 9.39 -12.02
N LYS A 21 -3.37 9.66 -12.28
CA LYS A 21 -4.47 9.27 -11.39
C LYS A 21 -4.67 7.74 -11.38
N GLN A 22 -4.52 7.08 -12.53
CA GLN A 22 -4.61 5.62 -12.62
C GLN A 22 -3.42 4.93 -11.93
N GLN A 23 -2.20 5.44 -12.13
CA GLN A 23 -1.01 4.91 -11.48
C GLN A 23 -1.10 5.04 -9.95
N GLN A 24 -1.64 6.14 -9.45
CA GLN A 24 -1.90 6.31 -8.02
C GLN A 24 -2.96 5.35 -7.48
N GLY A 25 -3.94 4.94 -8.30
CA GLY A 25 -4.92 3.91 -7.93
C GLY A 25 -4.29 2.52 -7.83
N GLY A 26 -3.46 2.13 -8.80
CA GLY A 26 -2.84 0.78 -8.83
C GLY A 26 -1.85 0.52 -7.70
N TRP A 27 -0.97 1.49 -7.38
CA TRP A 27 0.00 1.34 -6.29
C TRP A 27 -0.67 1.37 -4.91
N MET A 28 -1.78 2.11 -4.80
CA MET A 28 -2.58 2.16 -3.58
C MET A 28 -3.34 0.85 -3.38
N ASP A 29 -3.81 0.21 -4.45
CA ASP A 29 -4.47 -1.10 -4.41
C ASP A 29 -3.50 -2.20 -3.98
N GLU A 30 -2.27 -2.22 -4.52
CA GLU A 30 -1.24 -3.18 -4.14
C GLU A 30 -0.83 -3.02 -2.66
N SER A 31 -0.51 -1.79 -2.22
CA SER A 31 -0.16 -1.51 -0.81
C SER A 31 -1.30 -1.87 0.15
N LEU A 32 -2.55 -1.60 -0.24
CA LEU A 32 -3.74 -1.93 0.53
C LEU A 32 -3.93 -3.44 0.63
N PHE A 33 -3.86 -4.17 -0.48
CA PHE A 33 -3.96 -5.62 -0.53
C PHE A 33 -2.95 -6.27 0.42
N PHE A 34 -1.70 -5.84 0.30
CA PHE A 34 -0.60 -6.31 1.11
C PHE A 34 -0.78 -6.02 2.60
N SER A 35 -1.28 -4.84 2.93
CA SER A 35 -1.55 -4.47 4.33
C SER A 35 -2.73 -5.25 4.91
N LEU A 36 -3.75 -5.56 4.10
CA LEU A 36 -4.83 -6.46 4.50
C LEU A 36 -4.32 -7.88 4.77
N VAL A 37 -3.38 -8.36 3.96
CA VAL A 37 -2.72 -9.66 4.18
C VAL A 37 -1.97 -9.66 5.52
N ASP A 38 -1.18 -8.62 5.83
CA ASP A 38 -0.52 -8.49 7.14
C ASP A 38 -1.52 -8.53 8.30
N MET A 39 -2.59 -7.74 8.22
CA MET A 39 -3.58 -7.66 9.29
C MET A 39 -4.27 -9.02 9.52
N LYS A 40 -4.56 -9.76 8.44
CA LYS A 40 -5.10 -11.12 8.57
C LYS A 40 -4.09 -12.10 9.16
N LEU A 41 -2.82 -11.96 8.81
CA LEU A 41 -1.73 -12.81 9.30
C LEU A 41 -1.49 -12.60 10.79
N VAL A 42 -1.33 -11.33 11.23
CA VAL A 42 -1.27 -10.94 12.65
C VAL A 42 -2.48 -11.48 13.40
N GLY A 43 -3.68 -11.29 12.85
CA GLY A 43 -4.89 -11.83 13.47
C GLY A 43 -4.92 -13.36 13.56
N ARG A 44 -4.27 -14.10 12.66
CA ARG A 44 -4.13 -15.57 12.78
C ARG A 44 -3.15 -15.96 13.87
N VAL A 45 -1.99 -15.30 13.93
CA VAL A 45 -0.97 -15.55 14.95
C VAL A 45 -1.54 -15.32 16.35
N LEU A 46 -2.26 -14.22 16.55
CA LEU A 46 -2.91 -13.91 17.84
C LEU A 46 -4.04 -14.89 18.22
N ARG A 47 -4.57 -15.67 17.26
CA ARG A 47 -5.61 -16.69 17.48
C ARG A 47 -5.05 -18.12 17.63
N MET A 48 -3.72 -18.29 17.61
CA MET A 48 -3.11 -19.59 17.85
C MET A 48 -3.34 -20.04 19.30
N SER A 49 -3.51 -21.34 19.53
CA SER A 49 -3.73 -21.91 20.87
C SER A 49 -2.55 -21.72 21.83
N ARG A 50 -1.34 -21.55 21.29
CA ARG A 50 -0.11 -21.20 22.02
C ARG A 50 0.60 -20.07 21.27
N VAL A 51 0.71 -18.91 21.93
CA VAL A 51 1.46 -17.75 21.46
C VAL A 51 2.71 -17.59 22.33
N SER A 52 3.88 -17.45 21.69
CA SER A 52 5.12 -17.12 22.38
C SER A 52 5.36 -15.61 22.37
N SER A 53 6.32 -15.15 23.18
CA SER A 53 6.77 -13.76 23.17
C SER A 53 7.30 -13.34 21.79
N ASP A 54 8.01 -14.23 21.09
CA ASP A 54 8.54 -13.95 19.73
C ASP A 54 7.41 -13.70 18.72
N HIS A 55 6.31 -14.44 18.83
CA HIS A 55 5.13 -14.22 18.01
C HIS A 55 4.51 -12.84 18.26
N LEU A 56 4.47 -12.38 19.51
CA LEU A 56 3.93 -11.07 19.89
C LEU A 56 4.85 -9.93 19.41
N GLU A 57 6.15 -10.07 19.59
CA GLU A 57 7.13 -9.09 19.14
C GLU A 57 7.13 -8.97 17.60
N TRP A 58 7.00 -10.09 16.90
CA TRP A 58 6.80 -10.09 15.46
C TRP A 58 5.50 -9.38 15.05
N CYS A 59 4.38 -9.66 15.73
CA CYS A 59 3.11 -8.98 15.46
C CYS A 59 3.24 -7.47 15.66
N GLN A 60 3.88 -7.03 16.75
CA GLN A 60 4.11 -5.62 17.04
C GLN A 60 4.98 -4.96 15.96
N SER A 61 6.10 -5.59 15.59
CA SER A 61 6.99 -5.12 14.52
C SER A 61 6.26 -5.02 13.17
N LYS A 62 5.40 -5.99 12.86
CA LYS A 62 4.60 -6.01 11.63
C LYS A 62 3.57 -4.88 11.60
N LEU A 63 2.87 -4.63 12.71
CA LEU A 63 1.87 -3.56 12.83
C LEU A 63 2.50 -2.17 12.76
N LEU A 64 3.67 -1.96 13.38
CA LEU A 64 4.40 -0.67 13.34
C LEU A 64 4.86 -0.28 11.93
N LYS A 65 5.07 -1.28 11.06
CA LYS A 65 5.46 -1.08 9.66
C LYS A 65 4.28 -0.71 8.74
N VAL A 66 3.06 -0.76 9.25
CA VAL A 66 1.84 -0.37 8.53
C VAL A 66 1.44 1.02 9.00
N THR A 67 1.71 2.05 8.18
CA THR A 67 1.40 3.45 8.53
C THR A 67 0.39 4.07 7.57
N PHE A 68 -0.47 4.93 8.10
CA PHE A 68 -1.38 5.73 7.30
C PHE A 68 -0.80 7.15 7.14
N ARG A 69 -0.36 7.50 5.93
CA ARG A 69 -0.01 8.89 5.58
C ARG A 69 -1.19 9.54 4.87
N GLY A 70 -2.03 10.21 5.64
CA GLY A 70 -3.27 10.82 5.15
C GLY A 70 -4.27 9.74 4.70
N ARG A 71 -4.64 9.75 3.41
CA ARG A 71 -5.51 8.72 2.80
C ARG A 71 -4.74 7.56 2.16
N LYS A 72 -3.41 7.57 2.22
CA LYS A 72 -2.57 6.54 1.61
C LYS A 72 -1.98 5.63 2.68
N LEU A 73 -2.10 4.34 2.43
CA LEU A 73 -1.51 3.30 3.24
C LEU A 73 -0.08 3.06 2.71
N VAL A 74 0.92 3.25 3.57
CA VAL A 74 2.33 3.07 3.26
C VAL A 74 2.86 1.94 4.12
N ARG A 75 3.32 0.89 3.44
CA ARG A 75 3.90 -0.30 4.04
C ARG A 75 5.39 -0.34 3.75
N ASP A 76 6.20 -0.60 4.77
CA ASP A 76 7.61 -0.92 4.56
C ASP A 76 7.71 -2.26 3.79
N PRO A 77 8.56 -2.36 2.74
CA PRO A 77 8.63 -3.55 1.87
C PRO A 77 9.24 -4.79 2.55
N SER A 78 9.45 -4.80 3.86
CA SER A 78 10.01 -5.96 4.56
C SER A 78 9.06 -7.16 4.61
N PHE A 79 9.32 -8.12 3.71
CA PHE A 79 8.69 -9.44 3.60
C PHE A 79 9.15 -10.39 4.72
N LEU A 80 8.68 -10.14 5.95
CA LEU A 80 8.68 -11.18 6.99
C LEU A 80 7.29 -11.82 6.97
N LEU A 81 7.22 -13.04 6.43
CA LEU A 81 5.98 -13.81 6.26
C LEU A 81 5.58 -14.58 7.51
N PHE A 82 6.46 -14.78 8.48
CA PHE A 82 6.15 -15.43 9.76
C PHE A 82 7.22 -15.07 10.82
N PRO A 83 6.88 -15.12 12.12
CA PRO A 83 7.89 -15.17 13.17
C PRO A 83 8.81 -16.39 13.01
N SER A 84 10.12 -16.19 13.16
CA SER A 84 11.17 -17.22 13.19
C SER A 84 11.39 -17.73 14.60
#